data_AF-A0A522J571-F1
#
_entry.id   AF-A0A522J571-F1
#
_cell.length_a   1.000
_cell.length_b   1.000
_cell.length_c   1.000
_cell.angle_alpha   90.00
_cell.angle_beta   90.00
_cell.angle_gamma   90.00
#
_symmetry.space_group_name_H-M   'P 1'
#
loop_
_entity.id
_entity.type
_entity.pdbx_description
1 polymer ?
#
loop_
_entity_poly.entity_id
_entity_poly.type
_entity_poly.pdbx_seq_one_letter_code
_entity_poly.pdbx_strand_id
1 'polypeptide(L)' 'MNANPSAQTLQEAALQLQPAARMQLAHTLIKSLSALPEAELSPVWLAEAERRDAEMEDGSVTGIPGEMVFRQLHARHHKP' A
#
# COMPACT_ATOMS: atom_id res chain seq x y z
N MET A 1 7.70 36.41 -2.72
CA MET A 1 8.44 35.18 -3.08
C MET A 1 8.29 34.22 -1.92
N ASN A 2 7.39 33.23 -2.00
CA ASN A 2 7.26 32.23 -0.94
C ASN A 2 8.34 31.17 -1.20
N ALA A 3 9.39 31.18 -0.39
CA ALA A 3 10.41 30.13 -0.45
C ALA A 3 9.75 28.80 -0.11
N ASN A 4 9.88 27.82 -1.00
CA ASN A 4 9.39 26.48 -0.74
C ASN A 4 10.24 25.89 0.41
N PRO A 5 9.65 25.40 1.51
CA PRO A 5 10.43 24.83 2.61
C PRO A 5 11.25 23.62 2.11
N SER A 6 12.46 23.46 2.65
CA SER A 6 13.31 22.32 2.31
C SER A 6 12.68 21.01 2.80
N ALA A 7 12.99 19.89 2.13
CA ALA A 7 12.52 18.58 2.55
C ALA A 7 12.91 18.25 4.01
N GLN A 8 14.10 18.68 4.43
CA GLN A 8 14.60 18.49 5.79
C GLN A 8 13.74 19.26 6.81
N THR A 9 13.42 20.53 6.52
CA THR A 9 12.55 21.35 7.37
C THR A 9 11.14 20.75 7.49
N LEU A 10 10.59 20.22 6.39
CA LEU A 10 9.29 19.55 6.39
C LEU A 10 9.31 18.24 7.20
N GLN A 11 10.38 17.47 7.09
CA GLN A 11 10.56 16.23 7.85
C GLN A 11 10.62 16.50 9.35
N GLU A 12 11.42 17.48 9.78
CA GLU A 12 11.52 17.87 11.18
C GLU A 12 10.16 18.31 11.74
N ALA A 13 9.42 19.14 10.99
CA ALA A 13 8.08 19.56 11.38
C ALA A 13 7.08 18.40 11.44
N ALA A 14 7.12 17.48 10.46
CA ALA A 14 6.27 16.30 10.44
C ALA A 14 6.51 15.38 11.64
N LEU A 15 7.77 15.23 12.08
CA LEU A 15 8.10 14.40 13.24
C LEU A 15 7.54 14.94 14.57
N GLN A 16 7.30 16.26 14.67
CA GLN A 16 6.65 16.89 15.83
C GLN A 16 5.14 16.64 15.91
N LEU A 17 4.51 16.16 14.83
CA LEU A 17 3.08 15.87 14.83
C LEU A 17 2.75 14.63 15.68
N GLN A 18 1.54 14.61 16.22
CA GLN A 18 0.97 13.43 16.87
C GLN A 18 0.86 12.26 15.86
N PRO A 19 0.94 10.99 16.32
CA PRO A 19 0.97 9.83 15.44
C PRO A 19 -0.16 9.78 14.39
N ALA A 20 -1.39 10.15 14.77
CA ALA A 20 -2.53 10.17 13.86
C ALA A 20 -2.37 11.20 12.72
N ALA A 21 -1.89 12.41 13.04
CA ALA A 21 -1.64 13.46 12.05
C ALA A 21 -0.45 13.10 11.13
N ARG A 22 0.58 12.44 11.66
CA ARG A 22 1.68 11.90 10.84
C ARG A 22 1.19 10.86 9.84
N MET A 23 0.33 9.94 10.27
CA MET A 23 -0.27 8.94 9.39
C MET A 23 -1.07 9.58 8.25
N GLN A 24 -1.91 10.56 8.57
CA GLN A 24 -2.69 11.29 7.56
C GLN A 24 -1.81 12.05 6.55
N LEU A 25 -0.75 12.70 7.04
CA LEU A 25 0.22 13.39 6.18
C LEU A 25 0.95 12.40 5.26
N ALA A 26 1.45 11.28 5.81
CA ALA A 26 2.14 10.26 5.04
C ALA A 26 1.24 9.67 3.94
N HIS A 27 -0.02 9.36 4.27
CA HIS A 27 -1.02 8.87 3.30
C HIS A 27 -1.27 9.86 2.16
N THR A 28 -1.37 11.14 2.48
CA THR A 28 -1.58 12.21 1.49
C THR A 28 -0.37 12.35 0.56
N LEU A 29 0.84 12.31 1.11
CA LEU A 29 2.08 12.36 0.33
C LEU A 29 2.20 11.15 -0.60
N ILE A 30 1.98 9.94 -0.11
CA ILE A 30 2.00 8.71 -0.92
C ILE A 30 0.99 8.81 -2.08
N LYS A 31 -0.25 9.25 -1.82
CA LYS A 31 -1.26 9.45 -2.88
C LYS A 31 -0.83 10.47 -3.92
N SER A 32 -0.13 11.53 -3.51
CA SER A 32 0.37 12.53 -4.45
C SER A 32 1.44 11.96 -5.39
N LEU A 33 2.19 10.94 -4.95
CA LEU A 33 3.16 10.21 -5.78
C LEU A 33 2.46 9.29 -6.79
N SER A 34 1.32 8.70 -6.44
CA SER A 34 0.51 7.86 -7.36
C SER A 34 -0.15 8.65 -8.50
N ALA A 35 -0.13 9.98 -8.45
CA ALA A 35 -0.56 10.84 -9.55
C ALA A 35 0.59 11.20 -10.53
N LEU A 36 1.82 10.76 -10.23
CA LEU A 36 2.95 10.84 -11.15
C LEU A 36 2.86 9.63 -12.11
N PRO A 37 3.31 9.76 -13.39
CA PRO A 37 3.20 8.67 -14.35
C PRO A 37 3.82 7.38 -13.81
N GLU A 38 3.12 6.27 -13.96
CA GLU A 38 3.48 4.88 -13.60
C GLU A 38 4.73 4.41 -14.37
N ALA A 39 5.87 5.09 -14.24
CA ALA A 39 7.07 4.79 -15.01
C ALA A 39 7.95 3.73 -14.31
N GLU A 40 7.78 3.52 -13.00
CA GLU A 40 8.73 2.71 -12.20
C GLU A 40 8.09 1.67 -11.27
N LEU A 41 6.78 1.71 -11.03
CA LEU A 41 6.10 0.72 -10.17
C LEU A 41 5.69 -0.56 -10.91
N SER A 42 5.56 -0.50 -12.23
CA SER A 42 5.14 -1.64 -13.05
C SER A 42 6.08 -2.86 -13.02
N PRO A 43 7.43 -2.74 -13.09
CA PRO A 43 8.29 -3.91 -13.27
C PRO A 43 8.40 -4.82 -12.03
N VAL A 44 8.51 -4.24 -10.83
CA VAL A 44 8.65 -5.02 -9.59
C VAL A 44 7.34 -5.71 -9.22
N TRP A 45 6.21 -5.03 -9.40
CA TRP A 45 4.89 -5.63 -9.19
C TRP A 45 4.58 -6.70 -10.23
N LEU A 46 4.99 -6.49 -11.50
CA LEU A 46 4.87 -7.51 -12.54
C LEU A 46 5.70 -8.76 -12.19
N ALA A 47 6.96 -8.58 -11.81
CA ALA A 47 7.82 -9.69 -11.41
C ALA A 47 7.25 -10.47 -10.20
N GLU A 48 6.69 -9.78 -9.21
CA GLU A 48 6.06 -10.45 -8.07
C GLU A 48 4.76 -11.16 -8.44
N ALA A 49 3.98 -10.61 -9.36
CA ALA A 49 2.77 -11.26 -9.88
C ALA A 49 3.12 -12.56 -10.61
N GLU A 50 4.09 -12.52 -11.52
CA GLU A 50 4.58 -13.70 -12.26
C GLU A 50 5.15 -14.76 -11.31
N ARG A 51 5.95 -14.34 -10.32
CA ARG A 51 6.50 -15.24 -9.29
C ARG A 51 5.39 -15.96 -8.53
N ARG A 52 4.35 -15.24 -8.09
CA ARG A 52 3.23 -15.82 -7.33
C ARG A 52 2.36 -16.77 -8.17
N ASP A 53 2.19 -16.47 -9.45
CA ASP A 53 1.46 -17.34 -10.37
C ASP A 53 2.19 -18.68 -10.53
N ALA A 54 3.50 -18.64 -10.78
CA ALA A 54 4.33 -19.84 -10.85
C ALA A 54 4.32 -20.66 -9.55
N GLU A 55 4.39 -20.01 -8.38
CA GLU A 55 4.31 -20.70 -7.09
C GLU A 55 2.98 -21.44 -6.88
N MET A 56 1.88 -20.89 -7.41
CA MET A 56 0.56 -21.51 -7.35
C MET A 56 0.43 -22.69 -8.32
N GLU A 57 1.00 -22.57 -9.52
CA GLU A 57 1.01 -23.65 -10.52
C GLU A 57 1.89 -24.83 -10.10
N ASP A 58 3.08 -24.56 -9.55
CA ASP A 58 4.04 -25.59 -9.13
C ASP A 58 3.74 -26.19 -7.75
N GLY A 59 2.80 -25.59 -7.01
CA GLY A 59 2.36 -26.05 -5.69
C GLY A 59 3.37 -25.77 -4.57
N SER A 60 4.36 -24.90 -4.78
CA SER A 60 5.26 -24.43 -3.73
C SER A 60 4.55 -23.61 -2.66
N VAL A 61 3.36 -23.08 -2.96
CA VAL A 61 2.46 -22.47 -1.99
C VAL A 61 1.11 -23.17 -1.91
N THR A 62 0.56 -23.25 -0.70
CA THR A 62 -0.79 -23.78 -0.48
C THR A 62 -1.81 -22.66 -0.52
N GLY A 63 -2.65 -22.66 -1.55
CA GLY A 63 -3.77 -21.74 -1.66
C GLY A 63 -4.83 -21.94 -0.58
N ILE A 64 -5.60 -20.89 -0.31
CA ILE A 64 -6.80 -20.95 0.52
C ILE A 64 -8.01 -21.15 -0.42
N PRO A 65 -8.89 -22.15 -0.16
CA PRO A 65 -10.12 -22.30 -0.92
C PRO A 65 -10.97 -21.01 -0.92
N GLY A 66 -11.37 -20.55 -2.10
CA GLY A 66 -12.04 -19.26 -2.27
C GLY A 66 -13.34 -19.14 -1.47
N GLU A 67 -14.11 -20.23 -1.36
CA GLU A 67 -15.33 -20.27 -0.57
C GLU A 67 -15.08 -20.05 0.94
N MET A 68 -13.91 -20.46 1.44
CA MET A 68 -13.52 -20.18 2.82
C MET A 68 -13.25 -18.69 3.01
N VAL A 69 -12.60 -18.03 2.04
CA VAL A 69 -12.34 -16.58 2.08
C VAL A 69 -13.65 -15.80 2.14
N PHE A 70 -14.58 -16.07 1.23
CA PHE A 70 -15.87 -15.37 1.19
C PHE A 70 -16.68 -15.61 2.46
N ARG A 71 -16.73 -16.85 2.97
CA ARG A 71 -17.42 -17.17 4.23
C ARG A 71 -16.87 -16.34 5.40
N GLN A 72 -15.55 -16.21 5.51
CA GLN A 72 -14.93 -15.40 6.56
C GLN A 72 -15.21 -13.91 6.40
N LEU A 73 -15.18 -13.37 5.17
CA LEU A 73 -15.52 -11.98 4.90
C LEU A 73 -16.96 -11.66 5.29
N HIS A 74 -17.91 -12.53 4.90
CA HIS A 74 -19.31 -12.37 5.29
C HIS A 74 -19.47 -12.42 6.80
N ALA A 75 -18.83 -13.37 7.51
CA ALA A 75 -18.90 -13.43 8.97
C ALA A 75 -18.35 -12.17 9.67
N ARG A 76 -17.31 -11.53 9.11
CA ARG A 76 -16.70 -10.31 9.68
C ARG A 76 -17.54 -9.05 9.43
N HIS A 77 -18.25 -8.99 8.29
CA HIS A 77 -18.95 -7.79 7.85
C HIS A 77 -20.47 -7.88 7.92
N HIS A 78 -21.01 -9.06 8.21
CA HIS A 78 -22.41 -9.23 8.58
C HIS A 78 -22.59 -8.83 10.05
N LYS A 79 -22.85 -7.55 10.29
CA LYS A 79 -23.46 -7.10 11.55
C LYS A 79 -24.95 -7.49 11.53
N PRO A 80 -25.53 -7.90 12.67
CA PRO A 80 -26.98 -7.93 12.83
C PRO A 80 -27.60 -6.54 12.68
#